data_AF-E1ZVC6-F1
#
_entry.id   AF-E1ZVC6-F1
#
_cell.length_a   1.000
_cell.length_b   1.000
_cell.length_c   1.000
_cell.angle_alpha   90.00
_cell.angle_beta   90.00
_cell.angle_gamma   90.00
#
_symmetry.space_group_name_H-M   'P 1'
#
loop_
_entity.id
_entity.type
_entity.pdbx_description
1 polymer ?
#
loop_
_entity_poly.entity_id
_entity_poly.type
_entity_poly.pdbx_seq_one_letter_code
_entity_poly.pdbx_strand_id
1 'polypeptide(L)'
;MDMVICNKCFVSIYKGKPPYNITQCGHIYCQDCLQHVKKQCFQCKYINPAYLLLEKPLMPKKISVLTPFNEILEILLNMEISQSNQLTITMERFRILV
;
A
#
# COMPACT_ATOMS: atom_id res chain seq x y z
N MET A 1 -1.94 1.07 -13.17
CA MET A 1 -0.90 0.79 -12.14
C MET A 1 -0.43 2.14 -11.56
N ASP A 2 -1.38 3.00 -11.19
CA ASP A 2 -1.16 4.46 -11.25
C ASP A 2 -1.32 5.22 -9.93
N MET A 3 -1.59 4.56 -8.80
CA MET A 3 -1.97 5.28 -7.57
C MET A 3 -1.33 4.75 -6.29
N VAL A 4 -0.06 4.37 -6.33
CA VAL A 4 0.69 4.30 -5.06
C VAL A 4 1.05 5.75 -4.66
N ILE A 5 0.44 6.22 -3.58
CA ILE A 5 0.62 7.56 -3.03
C ILE A 5 0.91 7.47 -1.54
N CYS A 6 1.63 8.45 -1.00
CA CYS A 6 1.85 8.52 0.43
C CYS A 6 0.54 8.89 1.14
N ASN A 7 0.10 8.09 2.11
CA ASN A 7 -1.09 8.34 2.92
C ASN A 7 -0.94 9.55 3.87
N LYS A 8 0.25 10.15 4.00
CA LYS A 8 0.47 11.39 4.77
C LYS A 8 0.56 12.65 3.90
N CYS A 9 1.48 12.67 2.93
CA CYS A 9 1.77 13.87 2.14
C CYS A 9 1.25 13.80 0.69
N PHE A 10 0.57 12.71 0.32
CA PHE A 10 -0.08 12.52 -0.98
C PHE A 10 0.85 12.55 -2.20
N VAL A 11 2.17 12.61 -2.00
CA VAL A 11 3.12 12.49 -3.08
C VAL A 11 3.04 11.09 -3.69
N SER A 12 3.04 11.02 -5.02
CA SER A 12 2.99 9.78 -5.82
C SER A 12 4.38 9.17 -5.96
N ILE A 13 4.49 7.84 -6.13
CA ILE A 13 5.80 7.18 -6.33
C ILE A 13 6.55 7.63 -7.59
N TYR A 14 5.86 8.29 -8.52
CA TYR A 14 6.46 8.84 -9.73
C TYR A 14 7.05 10.24 -9.50
N LYS A 15 6.49 10.99 -8.54
CA LYS A 15 6.92 12.36 -8.21
C LYS A 15 7.77 12.44 -6.93
N GLY A 16 7.59 11.48 -6.03
CA GLY A 16 8.28 11.42 -4.74
C GLY A 16 9.54 10.58 -4.80
N LYS A 17 10.39 10.76 -3.79
CA LYS A 17 11.64 10.01 -3.67
C LYS A 17 11.35 8.57 -3.20
N PRO A 18 11.67 7.53 -4.00
CA PRO A 18 11.62 6.15 -3.52
C PRO A 18 12.67 5.92 -2.42
N PRO A 19 12.51 4.87 -1.57
CA PRO A 19 11.43 3.88 -1.61
C PRO A 19 10.14 4.36 -0.92
N TYR A 20 9.03 3.71 -1.27
CA TYR A 20 7.79 3.79 -0.50
C TYR A 20 7.69 2.55 0.39
N ASN A 21 6.94 2.65 1.48
CA ASN A 21 6.82 1.58 2.45
C ASN A 21 5.35 1.34 2.75
N ILE A 22 4.93 0.08 2.82
CA ILE A 22 3.61 -0.31 3.31
C ILE A 22 3.74 -0.77 4.77
N THR A 23 2.85 -0.27 5.62
CA THR A 23 2.75 -0.69 7.02
C THR A 23 1.93 -1.97 7.14
N GLN A 24 2.08 -2.71 8.24
CA GLN A 24 1.26 -3.89 8.55
C GLN A 24 -0.24 -3.59 8.54
N CYS A 25 -0.63 -2.36 8.88
CA CYS A 25 -2.02 -1.91 8.82
C CYS A 25 -2.49 -1.48 7.42
N GLY A 26 -1.70 -1.73 6.37
CA GLY A 26 -2.08 -1.49 4.96
C GLY A 26 -1.87 -0.06 4.45
N HIS A 27 -1.36 0.87 5.27
CA HIS A 27 -1.11 2.26 4.86
C HIS A 27 0.28 2.45 4.29
N ILE A 28 0.38 3.26 3.24
CA ILE A 28 1.59 3.49 2.46
C ILE A 28 2.21 4.85 2.80
N TYR A 29 3.53 4.90 2.98
CA TYR A 29 4.25 6.14 3.27
C TYR A 29 5.51 6.26 2.42
N CYS A 30 5.79 7.48 1.93
CA CYS A 30 7.09 7.79 1.35
C CYS A 30 8.17 7.77 2.44
N GLN A 31 9.43 7.68 2.01
CA GLN A 31 10.57 7.67 2.92
C GLN A 31 10.60 8.85 3.90
N ASP A 32 10.25 10.05 3.44
CA ASP A 32 10.24 11.26 4.26
C ASP A 32 9.16 11.21 5.36
N CYS A 33 8.02 10.60 5.05
CA CYS A 33 6.92 10.48 6.00
C CYS A 33 7.11 9.32 6.97
N LEU A 34 7.85 8.27 6.59
CA LEU A 34 8.05 7.07 7.39
C LEU A 34 8.65 7.37 8.77
N GLN A 35 9.61 8.30 8.86
CA GLN A 35 10.24 8.72 10.13
C GLN A 35 9.22 9.09 11.21
N HIS A 36 8.11 9.72 10.82
CA HIS A 36 7.05 10.13 11.73
C HIS A 36 6.10 8.98 12.09
N VAL A 37 5.98 7.99 11.22
CA VAL A 37 5.00 6.89 11.30
C VAL A 37 5.48 5.74 12.18
N LYS A 38 6.79 5.62 12.41
CA LYS A 38 7.39 4.50 13.18
C LYS A 38 6.73 4.26 14.54
N LYS A 39 6.25 5.31 15.21
CA LYS A 39 5.57 5.18 16.51
C LYS A 39 4.09 4.83 16.37
N GLN A 40 3.43 5.41 15.37
CA GLN A 40 1.98 5.27 15.17
C GLN A 40 1.60 5.56 13.72
N CYS A 41 0.74 4.72 13.15
CA CYS A 41 0.12 5.00 11.86
C CYS A 41 -0.68 6.30 11.92
N PHE A 42 -0.42 7.22 11.00
CA PHE A 42 -1.15 8.49 10.96
C PHE A 42 -2.65 8.30 10.67
N GLN A 43 -2.97 7.29 9.87
CA GLN A 43 -4.32 7.08 9.33
C GLN A 43 -5.24 6.33 10.30
N CYS A 44 -4.82 5.15 10.76
CA CYS A 44 -5.65 4.31 11.64
C CYS A 44 -5.19 4.26 13.10
N LYS A 45 -4.17 5.05 13.47
CA LYS A 45 -3.63 5.13 14.84
C LYS A 45 -3.04 3.82 15.40
N TYR A 46 -2.84 2.80 14.55
CA TYR A 46 -2.16 1.57 14.91
C TYR A 46 -0.76 1.85 15.46
N ILE A 47 -0.43 1.30 16.62
CA ILE A 47 0.80 1.60 17.37
C ILE A 47 1.93 0.69 16.88
N ASN A 48 3.11 1.29 16.68
CA ASN A 48 4.34 0.60 16.28
C ASN A 48 4.18 -0.38 15.11
N PRO A 49 3.59 0.05 13.96
CA PRO A 49 3.40 -0.84 12.83
C PRO A 49 4.75 -1.27 12.25
N ALA A 50 4.90 -2.56 11.98
CA ALA A 50 5.96 -3.04 11.10
C ALA A 50 5.78 -2.45 9.69
N TYR A 51 6.88 -2.30 8.95
CA TYR A 51 6.89 -1.72 7.61
C TYR A 51 7.72 -2.55 6.65
N LEU A 52 7.24 -2.65 5.43
CA LEU A 52 7.86 -3.37 4.32
C LEU A 52 8.12 -2.39 3.18
N LEU A 53 9.31 -2.45 2.57
CA LEU A 53 9.59 -1.68 1.37
C LEU A 53 8.70 -2.14 0.20
N LEU A 54 8.14 -1.17 -0.51
CA LEU A 54 7.54 -1.36 -1.81
C LEU A 54 8.66 -1.20 -2.85
N GLU A 55 9.37 -2.28 -3.14
CA GLU A 55 10.37 -2.30 -4.22
C GLU A 55 9.68 -2.12 -5.58
N LYS A 56 10.25 -1.27 -6.45
CA LYS A 56 9.83 -1.21 -7.85
C LYS A 56 10.51 -2.35 -8.62
N PRO A 57 9.78 -3.11 -9.46
CA PRO A 57 8.35 -3.05 -9.65
C PRO A 57 7.62 -4.04 -8.73
N LEU A 58 6.46 -3.64 -8.21
CA LEU A 58 5.32 -4.55 -8.07
C LEU A 58 4.88 -4.96 -9.48
N MET A 59 5.81 -5.51 -10.28
CA MET A 59 5.42 -6.32 -11.42
C MET A 59 4.52 -7.38 -10.80
N PRO A 60 3.38 -7.71 -11.42
CA PRO A 60 2.74 -8.96 -11.05
C PRO A 60 3.88 -9.98 -11.06
N LYS A 61 4.16 -10.63 -9.92
CA LYS A 61 5.07 -11.79 -9.90
C LYS A 61 4.65 -12.54 -11.15
N LYS A 62 5.54 -12.68 -12.15
CA LYS A 62 5.18 -13.45 -13.34
C LYS A 62 4.82 -14.81 -12.78
N ILE A 63 3.52 -15.06 -12.63
CA ILE A 63 3.03 -16.29 -12.06
C ILE A 63 3.50 -17.32 -13.06
N SER A 64 4.41 -18.18 -12.62
CA SER A 64 4.90 -19.22 -13.48
C SER A 64 3.70 -20.08 -13.85
N VAL A 65 3.67 -20.59 -15.08
CA VAL A 65 2.65 -21.58 -15.46
C VAL A 65 2.76 -22.84 -14.58
N LEU A 66 3.90 -23.01 -13.91
CA LEU A 66 4.16 -24.09 -12.96
C LEU A 66 3.74 -23.75 -11.52
N THR A 67 3.26 -22.54 -11.24
CA THR A 67 2.82 -22.17 -9.89
C THR A 67 1.57 -22.98 -9.51
N PRO A 68 1.54 -23.64 -8.34
CA PRO A 68 0.37 -24.38 -7.88
C PRO A 68 -0.89 -23.51 -7.83
N PHE A 69 -2.03 -24.09 -8.24
CA PHE A 69 -3.30 -23.37 -8.35
C PHE A 69 -3.74 -22.72 -7.04
N ASN A 70 -3.51 -23.37 -5.90
CA ASN A 70 -3.81 -22.85 -4.57
C ASN A 70 -3.02 -21.56 -4.25
N GLU A 71 -1.73 -21.52 -4.60
CA GLU A 71 -0.90 -20.32 -4.41
C GLU A 71 -1.38 -19.17 -5.32
N ILE A 72 -1.76 -19.48 -6.56
CA ILE A 72 -2.34 -18.48 -7.48
C ILE A 72 -3.63 -17.92 -6.89
N LEU A 73 -4.50 -18.78 -6.38
CA LEU A 73 -5.78 -18.37 -5.77
C LEU A 73 -5.56 -17.45 -4.57
N GLU A 74 -4.61 -17.79 -3.69
CA GLU A 74 -4.25 -16.97 -2.53
C GLU A 74 -3.74 -15.58 -2.94
N ILE A 75 -2.88 -15.51 -3.97
CA ILE A 75 -2.40 -14.23 -4.51
C ILE A 75 -3.56 -13.39 -5.03
N LEU A 76 -4.49 -13.99 -5.78
CA LEU A 76 -5.64 -13.28 -6.34
C LEU A 76 -6.59 -12.76 -5.26
N LEU A 77 -6.86 -13.57 -4.23
CA LEU A 77 -7.68 -13.16 -3.08
C LEU A 77 -7.05 -11.99 -2.33
N ASN A 78 -5.75 -12.05 -2.05
CA ASN A 78 -5.03 -10.97 -1.38
C ASN A 78 -5.00 -9.67 -2.21
N MET A 79 -4.91 -9.79 -3.55
CA MET A 79 -5.03 -8.66 -4.46
C MET A 79 -6.41 -8.02 -4.43
N GLU A 80 -7.48 -8.82 -4.45
CA GLU A 80 -8.87 -8.34 -4.38
C GLU A 80 -9.15 -7.60 -3.07
N ILE A 81 -8.73 -8.17 -1.94
CA ILE A 81 -8.84 -7.54 -0.61
C ILE A 81 -8.11 -6.19 -0.60
N SER A 82 -6.88 -6.16 -1.14
CA SER A 82 -6.09 -4.93 -1.20
C SER A 82 -6.76 -3.86 -2.05
N GLN A 83 -7.29 -4.22 -3.22
CA GLN A 83 -7.99 -3.29 -4.10
C GLN A 83 -9.26 -2.75 -3.47
N SER A 84 -10.05 -3.61 -2.83
CA SER A 84 -11.27 -3.24 -2.11
C SER A 84 -10.97 -2.23 -0.99
N ASN A 85 -9.93 -2.49 -0.19
CA ASN A 85 -9.50 -1.57 0.87
C ASN A 85 -9.08 -0.20 0.32
N GLN A 86 -8.32 -0.17 -0.79
CA GLN A 86 -7.92 1.10 -1.44
C GLN A 86 -9.13 1.86 -2.01
N LEU A 87 -10.13 1.14 -2.54
CA LEU A 87 -11.36 1.75 -3.02
C LEU A 87 -12.15 2.37 -1.86
N THR A 88 -12.33 1.66 -0.75
CA THR A 88 -13.00 2.19 0.45
C THR A 88 -12.32 3.45 0.97
N ILE A 89 -10.98 3.44 1.09
CA ILE A 89 -10.22 4.61 1.52
C ILE A 89 -10.42 5.78 0.54
N THR A 90 -10.45 5.51 -0.76
CA THR A 90 -10.69 6.54 -1.78
C THR A 90 -12.08 7.13 -1.67
N MET A 91 -13.11 6.30 -1.50
CA MET A 91 -14.50 6.74 -1.33
C MET A 91 -14.71 7.57 -0.07
N GLU A 92 -14.13 7.16 1.06
CA GLU A 92 -14.21 7.92 2.31
C GLU A 92 -13.57 9.31 2.17
N ARG A 93 -12.51 9.42 1.36
CA ARG A 93 -11.86 10.70 1.05
C ARG A 93 -12.72 11.60 0.17
N PHE A 94 -13.45 11.07 -0.81
CA PHE A 94 -14.41 11.85 -1.59
C PHE A 94 -15.54 12.41 -0.73
N ARG A 95 -16.01 11.63 0.25
CA ARG A 95 -17.06 12.06 1.17
C ARG A 95 -16.65 13.21 2.11
N ILE A 96 -15.36 13.35 2.42
CA ILE A 96 -14.82 14.45 3.26
C ILE A 96 -14.62 15.74 2.44
N LEU A 97 -14.59 15.65 1.11
CA LEU A 97 -14.34 16.78 0.20
C LEU A 97 -15.63 17.43 -0.36
N VAL A 98 -16.79 16.86 -0.08
CA VAL A 98 -18.14 17.36 -0.44
C VAL A 98 -18.83 17.83 0.84
#